data_AF-A0A1Q6EDP3-F1
#
_entry.id   AF-A0A1Q6EDP3-F1
#
_cell.length_a   1.000
_cell.length_b   1.000
_cell.length_c   1.000
_cell.angle_alpha   90.00
_cell.angle_beta   90.00
_cell.angle_gamma   90.00
#
_symmetry.space_group_name_H-M   'P 1'
#
loop_
_entity.id
_entity.type
_entity.pdbx_description
1 polymer ?
#
loop_
_entity_poly.entity_id
_entity_poly.type
_entity_poly.pdbx_seq_one_letter_code
_entity_poly.pdbx_strand_id
1 'polypeptide(L)'
;MKQLLWICAGILLTFTAVLGAFHLFYNYEYRKIRPLCGTWHSTLDDTRLAIAPCGEKFRITITRRGTSETHLLYYKDCVYYTAYGGRRIDLFYTPPADALLLVPGGAFKRISNLKDYEQ
;
A
#
# COMPACT_ATOMS: atom_id res chain seq x y z
N MET A 1 24.04 -22.55 -36.85
CA MET A 1 23.30 -22.96 -35.63
C MET A 1 23.84 -22.30 -34.35
N LYS A 2 25.14 -22.39 -34.04
CA LYS A 2 25.73 -21.84 -32.80
C LYS A 2 25.50 -20.33 -32.60
N GLN A 3 25.67 -19.53 -33.66
CA GLN A 3 25.50 -18.07 -33.60
C GLN A 3 24.05 -17.65 -33.32
N LEU A 4 23.07 -18.35 -33.89
CA LEU A 4 21.65 -18.09 -33.66
C LEU A 4 21.25 -18.36 -32.20
N LEU A 5 21.79 -19.43 -31.60
CA LEU A 5 21.56 -19.76 -30.19
C LEU A 5 22.10 -18.67 -29.24
N TRP A 6 23.28 -18.12 -29.54
CA TRP A 6 23.85 -17.02 -28.75
C TRP A 6 23.03 -15.74 -28.85
N ILE A 7 22.48 -15.43 -30.03
CA ILE A 7 21.58 -14.29 -30.21
C ILE A 7 20.28 -14.49 -29.43
N CYS A 8 19.67 -15.68 -29.52
CA CYS A 8 18.46 -16.00 -28.76
C CYS A 8 18.69 -15.92 -27.24
N ALA A 9 19.83 -16.44 -26.75
CA ALA A 9 20.19 -16.35 -25.34
C ALA A 9 20.37 -14.89 -24.86
N GLY A 10 21.02 -14.05 -25.68
CA GLY A 10 21.17 -12.62 -25.39
C GLY A 10 19.83 -11.89 -25.33
N ILE A 11 18.94 -12.14 -26.30
CA ILE A 11 17.59 -11.57 -26.31
C ILE A 11 16.81 -12.03 -25.07
N LEU A 12 16.81 -13.32 -24.75
CA LEU A 12 16.11 -13.85 -23.58
C LEU A 12 16.62 -13.24 -22.27
N LEU A 13 17.93 -13.06 -22.14
CA LEU A 13 18.56 -12.43 -20.97
C LEU A 13 18.09 -10.97 -20.81
N THR A 14 18.10 -10.19 -21.90
CA THR A 14 17.65 -8.79 -21.87
C THR A 14 16.16 -8.68 -21.54
N PHE A 15 15.31 -9.53 -22.13
CA PHE A 15 13.88 -9.59 -21.79
C PHE A 15 13.65 -9.92 -20.31
N THR A 16 14.38 -10.90 -19.78
CA THR A 16 14.28 -11.30 -18.37
C THR A 16 14.71 -10.16 -17.44
N ALA A 17 15.79 -9.45 -17.78
CA ALA A 17 16.24 -8.29 -17.02
C ALA A 17 15.22 -7.15 -17.03
N VAL A 18 14.62 -6.85 -18.19
CA VAL A 18 13.57 -5.81 -18.33
C VAL A 18 12.31 -6.21 -17.55
N LEU A 19 11.88 -7.46 -17.64
CA LEU A 19 10.71 -7.95 -16.90
C LEU A 19 10.97 -7.94 -15.39
N GLY A 20 12.16 -8.34 -14.95
CA GLY A 20 12.57 -8.27 -13.54
C GLY A 20 12.60 -6.83 -13.02
N ALA A 21 13.18 -5.91 -13.78
CA ALA A 21 13.14 -4.48 -13.48
C ALA A 21 11.69 -3.97 -13.43
N PHE A 22 10.86 -4.32 -14.41
CA PHE A 22 9.44 -3.96 -14.43
C PHE A 22 8.71 -4.47 -13.18
N HIS A 23 8.91 -5.71 -12.75
CA HIS A 23 8.31 -6.22 -11.51
C HIS A 23 8.80 -5.49 -10.25
N LEU A 24 10.05 -5.04 -10.23
CA LEU A 24 10.53 -4.19 -9.16
C LEU A 24 9.84 -2.82 -9.23
N PHE A 25 9.89 -2.12 -10.37
CA PHE A 25 9.42 -0.74 -10.46
C PHE A 25 7.88 -0.61 -10.49
N TYR A 26 7.15 -1.54 -11.11
CA TYR A 26 5.69 -1.50 -11.22
C TYR A 26 5.00 -1.90 -9.92
N ASN A 27 5.63 -2.75 -9.10
CA ASN A 27 5.08 -3.18 -7.81
C ASN A 27 5.39 -2.18 -6.67
N TYR A 28 5.69 -0.92 -7.00
CA TYR A 28 6.13 0.08 -6.03
C TYR A 28 5.00 0.54 -5.10
N GLU A 29 3.83 0.86 -5.65
CA GLU A 29 2.65 1.23 -4.84
C GLU A 29 2.30 0.12 -3.85
N TYR A 30 2.30 -1.13 -4.33
CA TYR A 30 2.08 -2.31 -3.52
C TYR A 30 3.11 -2.46 -2.41
N ARG A 31 4.41 -2.28 -2.69
CA ARG A 31 5.46 -2.36 -1.68
C ARG A 31 5.38 -1.25 -0.63
N LYS A 32 4.80 -0.09 -0.97
CA LYS A 32 4.59 1.02 -0.01
C LYS A 32 3.31 0.87 0.80
N ILE A 33 2.22 0.40 0.18
CA ILE A 33 0.90 0.34 0.83
C ILE A 33 0.65 -1.01 1.51
N ARG A 34 1.08 -2.15 0.94
CA ARG A 34 0.86 -3.49 1.54
C ARG A 34 1.33 -3.59 2.99
N PRO A 35 2.50 -3.05 3.39
CA PRO A 35 2.90 -3.08 4.79
C PRO A 35 1.90 -2.37 5.71
N LEU A 36 1.09 -1.44 5.20
CA LEU A 36 0.09 -0.71 5.96
C LEU A 36 -1.23 -1.47 6.14
N CYS A 37 -1.43 -2.58 5.41
CA CYS A 37 -2.64 -3.37 5.53
C CYS A 37 -2.81 -3.95 6.95
N GLY A 38 -4.04 -3.89 7.44
CA GLY A 38 -4.39 -4.23 8.81
C GLY A 38 -5.37 -3.24 9.42
N THR A 39 -5.64 -3.40 10.70
CA THR A 39 -6.52 -2.51 11.47
C THR A 39 -5.70 -1.60 12.39
N TRP A 40 -6.22 -0.40 12.57
CA TRP A 40 -5.57 0.70 13.25
C TRP A 40 -6.56 1.40 14.17
N HIS A 41 -6.11 1.76 15.37
CA HIS A 41 -6.88 2.50 16.36
C HIS A 41 -6.34 3.92 16.51
N SER A 42 -7.22 4.91 16.56
CA SER A 42 -6.85 6.27 16.93
C SER A 42 -6.27 6.28 18.35
N THR A 43 -5.28 7.13 18.56
CA THR A 43 -4.66 7.37 19.88
C THR A 43 -5.45 8.40 20.71
N LEU A 44 -6.45 9.05 20.12
CA LEU A 44 -7.21 10.14 20.74
C LEU A 44 -8.67 9.78 21.04
N ASP A 45 -9.27 8.90 20.23
CA ASP A 45 -10.69 8.55 20.32
C ASP A 45 -10.97 7.14 19.78
N ASP A 46 -12.23 6.75 19.73
CA ASP A 46 -12.67 5.44 19.24
C ASP A 46 -12.67 5.33 17.70
N THR A 47 -12.01 6.24 16.99
CA THR A 47 -11.93 6.18 15.52
C THR A 47 -11.08 4.98 15.12
N ARG A 48 -11.60 4.17 14.20
CA ARG A 48 -10.91 3.00 13.64
C ARG A 48 -10.61 3.21 12.18
N LEU A 49 -9.48 2.67 11.75
CA LEU A 49 -9.03 2.72 10.37
C LEU A 49 -8.62 1.31 9.94
N ALA A 50 -9.09 0.87 8.77
CA ALA A 50 -8.71 -0.41 8.19
C ALA A 50 -8.15 -0.17 6.79
N ILE A 51 -6.97 -0.75 6.51
CA ILE A 51 -6.38 -0.77 5.18
C ILE A 51 -6.39 -2.20 4.68
N ALA A 52 -6.96 -2.41 3.50
CA ALA A 52 -7.09 -3.75 2.92
C ALA A 52 -6.86 -3.73 1.41
N PRO A 53 -6.41 -4.86 0.83
CA PRO A 53 -6.45 -5.05 -0.62
C PRO A 53 -7.88 -4.91 -1.17
N CYS A 54 -8.00 -4.36 -2.37
CA CYS A 54 -9.24 -4.18 -3.11
C CYS A 54 -8.96 -4.33 -4.61
N GLY A 55 -9.08 -5.56 -5.11
CA GLY A 55 -8.63 -5.92 -6.46
C GLY A 55 -7.11 -5.71 -6.58
N GLU A 56 -6.69 -4.98 -7.61
CA GLU A 56 -5.28 -4.63 -7.84
C GLU A 56 -4.80 -3.42 -7.01
N LYS A 57 -5.69 -2.82 -6.21
CA LYS A 57 -5.40 -1.62 -5.41
C LYS A 57 -5.61 -1.89 -3.93
N PHE A 58 -5.55 -0.83 -3.14
CA PHE A 58 -5.84 -0.84 -1.71
C PHE A 58 -6.95 0.16 -1.41
N ARG A 59 -7.71 -0.14 -0.37
CA ARG A 59 -8.69 0.79 0.18
C ARG A 59 -8.38 1.09 1.64
N ILE A 60 -8.74 2.29 2.05
CA ILE A 60 -8.79 2.73 3.44
C ILE A 60 -10.25 2.91 3.82
N THR A 61 -10.66 2.33 4.94
CA THR A 61 -11.96 2.54 5.56
C THR A 61 -11.76 3.20 6.91
N ILE A 62 -12.40 4.34 7.13
CA ILE A 62 -12.32 5.12 8.38
C ILE A 62 -13.70 5.09 9.02
N THR A 63 -13.77 4.60 10.25
CA THR A 63 -15.02 4.48 11.01
C THR A 63 -14.97 5.40 12.23
N ARG A 64 -15.89 6.35 12.30
CA ARG A 64 -16.03 7.31 13.40
C ARG A 64 -17.47 7.34 13.88
N ARG A 65 -17.70 7.05 15.17
CA ARG A 65 -19.02 7.11 15.82
C ARG A 65 -20.15 6.40 15.05
N GLY A 66 -19.84 5.25 14.44
CA GLY A 66 -20.81 4.45 13.68
C GLY A 66 -20.98 4.82 12.20
N THR A 67 -20.32 5.88 11.72
CA THR A 67 -20.25 6.22 10.30
C THR A 67 -18.93 5.76 9.71
N SER A 68 -18.97 5.16 8.52
CA SER A 68 -17.78 4.67 7.81
C SER A 68 -17.64 5.34 6.44
N GLU A 69 -16.43 5.81 6.13
CA GLU A 69 -16.05 6.33 4.82
C GLU A 69 -14.99 5.42 4.22
N THR A 70 -15.04 5.18 2.91
CA THR A 70 -14.08 4.31 2.22
C THR A 70 -13.54 4.97 0.97
N HIS A 71 -12.21 4.93 0.83
CA HIS A 71 -11.49 5.53 -0.29
C HIS A 71 -10.43 4.58 -0.83
N LEU A 72 -10.12 4.72 -2.12
CA LEU A 72 -8.95 4.06 -2.71
C LEU A 72 -7.67 4.78 -2.28
N LEU A 73 -6.64 3.99 -2.00
CA LEU A 73 -5.30 4.48 -1.72
C LEU A 73 -4.46 4.50 -3.00
N TYR A 74 -3.58 5.50 -3.06
CA TYR A 74 -2.65 5.72 -4.15
C TYR A 74 -1.28 6.05 -3.58
N TYR A 75 -0.24 5.90 -4.39
CA TYR A 75 1.09 6.33 -4.03
C TYR A 75 1.73 7.16 -5.14
N LYS A 76 2.25 8.32 -4.78
CA LYS A 76 3.08 9.14 -5.67
C LYS A 76 4.38 9.52 -4.98
N ASP A 77 4.29 10.45 -4.05
CA ASP A 77 5.41 10.88 -3.18
C ASP A 77 5.24 10.29 -1.77
N CYS A 78 3.99 10.24 -1.31
CA CYS A 78 3.51 9.57 -0.10
C CYS A 78 2.25 8.75 -0.42
N VAL A 79 1.83 7.91 0.54
CA VAL A 79 0.53 7.23 0.44
C VAL A 79 -0.57 8.26 0.66
N TYR A 80 -1.62 8.27 -0.16
CA TYR A 80 -2.71 9.22 0.00
C TYR A 80 -4.06 8.65 -0.46
N TYR A 81 -5.15 9.32 -0.06
CA TYR A 81 -6.47 9.17 -0.66
C TYR A 81 -7.12 10.53 -0.93
N THR A 82 -8.18 10.53 -1.73
CA THR A 82 -9.00 11.72 -1.96
C THR A 82 -10.32 11.57 -1.20
N ALA A 83 -10.56 12.45 -0.24
CA ALA A 83 -11.82 12.49 0.52
C ALA A 83 -12.99 12.89 -0.40
N TYR A 84 -14.23 12.64 0.03
CA TYR A 84 -15.43 12.94 -0.78
C TYR A 84 -15.54 14.42 -1.19
N GLY A 85 -14.97 15.34 -0.42
CA GLY A 85 -14.87 16.77 -0.78
C GLY A 85 -13.75 17.12 -1.78
N GLY A 86 -13.12 16.13 -2.43
CA GLY A 86 -12.03 16.33 -3.40
C GLY A 86 -10.67 16.65 -2.77
N ARG A 87 -10.59 16.75 -1.43
CA ARG A 87 -9.34 17.05 -0.72
C ARG A 87 -8.43 15.84 -0.69
N ARG A 88 -7.18 16.03 -1.09
CA ARG A 88 -6.11 15.04 -0.92
C ARG A 88 -5.71 14.93 0.55
N ILE A 89 -5.62 13.71 1.04
CA ILE A 89 -5.21 13.37 2.41
C ILE A 89 -3.99 12.47 2.34
N ASP A 90 -2.85 13.00 2.78
CA ASP A 90 -1.59 12.28 2.82
C ASP A 90 -1.45 11.50 4.13
N LEU A 91 -0.92 10.28 4.01
CA LEU A 91 -0.66 9.33 5.09
C LEU A 91 0.85 9.21 5.28
N PHE A 92 1.29 9.39 6.53
CA PHE A 92 2.69 9.21 6.91
C PHE A 92 2.82 8.08 7.91
N TYR A 93 3.91 7.32 7.82
CA TYR A 93 4.11 6.16 8.68
C TYR A 93 5.59 5.92 8.99
N THR A 94 5.85 5.26 10.12
CA THR A 94 7.18 4.84 10.55
C THR A 94 7.41 3.34 10.28
N PRO A 95 8.51 2.93 9.63
CA PRO A 95 8.94 1.52 9.58
C PRO A 95 9.75 1.08 10.82
N PRO A 96 9.76 -0.22 11.22
CA PRO A 96 8.96 -0.87 12.29
C PRO A 96 9.42 -0.50 13.74
N ALA A 97 8.73 -0.73 14.88
CA ALA A 97 7.86 -1.83 15.34
C ALA A 97 6.55 -1.40 16.06
N ASP A 98 6.26 -0.10 16.19
CA ASP A 98 4.98 0.44 16.67
C ASP A 98 4.38 1.33 15.58
N ALA A 99 4.22 0.80 14.37
CA ALA A 99 3.85 1.58 13.18
C ALA A 99 2.72 2.54 13.53
N LEU A 100 3.06 3.83 13.51
CA LEU A 100 2.14 4.93 13.77
C LEU A 100 1.71 5.43 12.41
N LEU A 101 0.41 5.43 12.13
CA LEU A 101 -0.13 6.03 10.93
C LEU A 101 -0.63 7.43 11.28
N LEU A 102 -0.01 8.44 10.67
CA LEU A 102 -0.38 9.83 10.83
C LEU A 102 -1.31 10.22 9.69
N VAL A 103 -2.48 10.73 10.07
CA VAL A 103 -3.50 11.29 9.18
C VAL A 103 -3.79 12.70 9.69
N PRO A 104 -4.12 13.69 8.83
CA PRO A 104 -4.56 14.99 9.30
C PRO A 104 -5.65 14.88 10.38
N GLY A 105 -5.34 15.36 11.59
CA GLY A 105 -6.25 15.33 12.74
C GLY A 105 -6.11 14.13 13.68
N GLY A 106 -5.19 13.17 13.44
CA GLY A 106 -4.98 12.08 14.38
C GLY A 106 -3.79 11.16 14.08
N ALA A 107 -3.32 10.49 15.12
CA ALA A 107 -2.31 9.44 15.01
C ALA A 107 -2.95 8.09 15.38
N PHE A 108 -2.61 7.06 14.62
CA PHE A 108 -3.21 5.74 14.77
C PHE A 108 -2.16 4.68 15.09
N LYS A 109 -2.39 3.88 16.12
CA LYS A 109 -1.58 2.72 16.46
C LYS A 109 -2.17 1.48 15.80
N ARG A 110 -1.33 0.66 15.20
CA ARG A 110 -1.76 -0.62 14.62
C ARG A 110 -2.25 -1.60 15.68
N ILE A 111 -3.36 -2.28 15.40
CA ILE A 111 -3.92 -3.36 16.24
C ILE A 111 -3.67 -4.73 15.60
N SER A 112 -3.80 -4.86 14.28
CA SER A 112 -3.55 -6.12 13.56
C SER A 112 -2.82 -5.89 12.25
N ASN A 113 -2.11 -6.91 11.79
CA ASN A 113 -1.42 -6.94 10.50
C ASN A 113 -2.21 -7.78 9.48
N LEU A 114 -1.98 -7.55 8.19
CA LEU A 114 -2.55 -8.38 7.12
C LEU A 114 -2.23 -9.88 7.28
N LYS A 115 -1.05 -10.22 7.81
CA LYS A 115 -0.64 -11.61 8.06
C LYS A 115 -1.57 -12.36 9.02
N ASP A 116 -2.28 -11.63 9.88
CA ASP A 116 -3.19 -12.21 10.87
C ASP A 116 -4.49 -12.71 10.21
N TYR A 117 -4.75 -12.35 8.95
CA TYR A 117 -5.94 -12.74 8.17
C TYR A 117 -5.66 -13.78 7.08
N GLU A 118 -4.40 -14.17 6.85
CA GLU A 118 -3.99 -15.20 5.87
C GLU A 118 -3.85 -16.61 6.52
N GLN A 119 -4.46 -16.84 7.69
CA GLN A 119 -4.48 -18.13 8.41
C GLN A 119 -5.60 -19.07 7.96
#